data_AF-A0A2S6PJM6-F1
#
_entry.id   AF-A0A2S6PJM6-F1
#
_cell.length_a   1.000
_cell.length_b   1.000
_cell.length_c   1.000
_cell.angle_alpha   90.00
_cell.angle_beta   90.00
_cell.angle_gamma   90.00
#
_symmetry.space_group_name_H-M   'P 1'
#
loop_
_entity.id
_entity.type
_entity.pdbx_description
1 polymer ?
#
loop_
_entity_poly.entity_id
_entity_poly.type
_entity_poly.pdbx_seq_one_letter_code
_entity_poly.pdbx_strand_id
1 'polypeptide(L)'
;MSDDTQQTIRAVPSPSADNVPPEHHMHLLGRYYRHVEAGRKTTEVRVAAPNKREIEVGDTVVFHDRDTGRELDVIVHRITPYSSFEDLLRSEDTARIDPGGPPGELLANLRGIYPPDEEALGVLALAFDHRPARPGRPMPMTAEEYAQTVPHHTVYGCLYIRDAHDRPIQLRSVYGSRLWQFPGGNLDAPDEDPLQTAQREAVEETGLALGLDAPKLLLTHFMHAGSRLPLNKIGLIFDGGRLTAEQLGRIRLDPAEHDMWAVHDLATWQELMAPLAFARLDAVELARRGDGPTFLTTHT
;
A
#
# COMPACT_ATOMS: atom_id res chain seq x y z
N MET A 1 -3.83 18.39 43.50
CA MET A 1 -5.05 17.77 44.05
C MET A 1 -6.19 18.19 43.14
N SER A 2 -6.78 17.37 42.28
CA SER A 2 -6.66 15.95 41.93
C SER A 2 -7.12 15.86 40.46
N ASP A 3 -6.50 15.06 39.60
CA ASP A 3 -6.95 13.70 39.22
C ASP A 3 -8.47 13.65 38.92
N ASP A 4 -8.98 13.15 37.80
CA ASP A 4 -8.52 12.02 37.01
C ASP A 4 -9.39 12.00 35.73
N THR A 5 -8.82 11.80 34.56
CA THR A 5 -9.61 11.39 33.38
C THR A 5 -8.77 10.43 32.54
N GLN A 6 -8.28 9.37 33.19
CA GLN A 6 -8.01 8.13 32.49
C GLN A 6 -9.35 7.58 31.99
N GLN A 7 -9.68 7.85 30.73
CA GLN A 7 -10.61 7.00 29.98
C GLN A 7 -9.99 5.61 29.93
N THR A 8 -10.45 4.76 30.84
CA THR A 8 -10.15 3.34 30.89
C THR A 8 -10.67 2.73 29.60
N ILE A 9 -9.74 2.44 28.69
CA ILE A 9 -10.02 1.63 27.50
C ILE A 9 -10.54 0.29 28.02
N ARG A 10 -11.83 0.04 27.80
CA ARG A 10 -12.49 -1.19 28.22
C ARG A 10 -11.76 -2.35 27.56
N ALA A 11 -11.13 -3.21 28.36
CA ALA A 11 -10.45 -4.39 27.86
C ALA A 11 -11.42 -5.20 27.00
N VAL A 12 -11.10 -5.33 25.71
CA VAL A 12 -11.81 -6.23 24.80
C VAL A 12 -11.57 -7.65 25.33
N PRO A 13 -12.62 -8.46 25.55
CA PRO A 13 -12.44 -9.82 26.02
C PRO A 13 -11.58 -10.57 25.00
N SER A 14 -10.51 -11.19 25.49
CA SER A 14 -9.70 -12.12 24.71
C SER A 14 -10.60 -13.16 24.06
N PRO A 15 -10.34 -13.58 22.81
CA PRO A 15 -11.08 -14.69 22.21
C PRO A 15 -10.99 -15.90 23.13
N SER A 16 -12.11 -16.61 23.29
CA SER A 16 -12.25 -17.83 24.06
C SER A 16 -11.07 -18.78 23.80
N ALA A 17 -10.40 -19.21 24.87
CA ALA A 17 -9.14 -19.98 24.86
C ALA A 17 -9.22 -21.37 24.21
N ASP A 18 -10.38 -21.78 23.72
CA ASP A 18 -10.69 -23.16 23.37
C ASP A 18 -10.26 -23.59 21.95
N ASN A 19 -9.40 -22.82 21.26
CA ASN A 19 -8.89 -23.23 19.94
C ASN A 19 -7.57 -22.55 19.51
N VAL A 20 -6.69 -22.22 20.47
CA VAL A 20 -5.34 -21.76 20.14
C VAL A 20 -4.46 -22.99 19.92
N PRO A 21 -3.83 -23.16 18.75
CA PRO A 21 -2.88 -24.25 18.53
C PRO A 21 -1.80 -24.23 19.63
N PRO A 22 -1.35 -25.41 20.11
CA PRO A 22 -0.28 -25.50 21.09
C PRO A 22 0.93 -24.63 20.71
N GLU A 23 1.47 -23.92 21.69
CA GLU A 23 2.66 -23.09 21.55
C GLU A 23 3.88 -23.82 22.11
N HIS A 24 4.93 -23.94 21.30
CA HIS A 24 6.17 -24.62 21.64
C HIS A 24 7.35 -23.67 21.61
N HIS A 25 8.08 -23.58 22.72
CA HIS A 25 9.22 -22.66 22.83
C HIS A 25 10.54 -23.37 22.53
N MET A 26 11.39 -22.71 21.75
CA MET A 26 12.70 -23.23 21.36
C MET A 26 13.76 -22.14 21.38
N HIS A 27 14.87 -22.39 22.07
CA HIS A 27 16.01 -21.48 22.05
C HIS A 27 16.97 -21.82 20.92
N LEU A 28 17.31 -20.82 20.11
CA LEU A 28 18.27 -20.90 19.02
C LEU A 28 19.55 -20.12 19.39
N LEU A 29 20.71 -20.63 18.94
CA LEU A 29 21.93 -19.82 18.92
C LEU A 29 21.70 -18.63 17.98
N GLY A 30 22.25 -17.45 18.29
CA GLY A 30 21.97 -16.22 17.54
C GLY A 30 22.29 -16.31 16.05
N ARG A 31 23.26 -17.13 15.64
CA ARG A 31 23.50 -17.41 14.21
C ARG A 31 22.27 -18.04 13.54
N TYR A 32 21.69 -19.09 14.13
CA TYR A 32 20.53 -19.78 13.57
C TYR A 32 19.29 -18.91 13.63
N TYR A 33 19.09 -18.19 14.75
CA TYR A 33 17.99 -17.25 14.89
C TYR A 33 17.97 -16.22 13.76
N ARG A 34 19.12 -15.58 13.46
CA ARG A 34 19.22 -14.62 12.34
C ARG A 34 18.90 -15.24 10.98
N HIS A 35 19.14 -16.54 10.80
CA HIS A 35 18.76 -17.22 9.57
C HIS A 35 17.26 -17.52 9.49
N VAL A 36 16.61 -17.84 10.61
CA VAL A 36 15.15 -17.97 10.69
C VAL A 36 14.51 -16.61 10.42
N GLU A 37 14.99 -15.57 11.10
CA GLU A 37 14.53 -14.19 10.92
C GLU A 37 14.66 -13.70 9.48
N ALA A 38 15.76 -14.02 8.80
CA ALA A 38 15.95 -13.68 7.39
C ALA A 38 15.19 -14.60 6.41
N GLY A 39 14.41 -15.57 6.88
CA GLY A 39 13.68 -16.52 6.04
C GLY A 39 14.55 -17.54 5.30
N ARG A 40 15.83 -17.67 5.66
CA ARG A 40 16.78 -18.59 5.00
C ARG A 40 16.77 -19.98 5.65
N LYS A 41 16.70 -20.04 6.97
CA LYS A 41 16.53 -21.28 7.72
C LYS A 41 15.04 -21.56 7.86
N THR A 42 14.61 -22.70 7.37
CA THR A 42 13.19 -23.11 7.27
C THR A 42 12.98 -24.57 7.67
N THR A 43 14.05 -25.23 8.11
CA THR A 43 14.00 -26.56 8.73
C THR A 43 14.73 -26.46 10.06
N GLU A 44 14.03 -26.75 11.15
CA GLU A 44 14.62 -26.88 12.48
C GLU A 44 14.85 -28.36 12.81
N VAL A 45 16.06 -28.67 13.26
CA VAL A 45 16.45 -30.03 13.62
C VAL A 45 16.50 -30.15 15.14
N ARG A 46 15.78 -31.13 15.69
CA ARG A 46 15.77 -31.47 17.12
C ARG A 46 15.87 -32.98 17.30
N VAL A 47 16.45 -33.43 18.40
CA VAL A 47 16.26 -34.83 18.83
C VAL A 47 14.80 -35.06 19.23
N ALA A 48 14.30 -36.27 19.00
CA ALA A 48 12.91 -36.65 19.26
C ALA A 48 12.66 -36.94 20.75
N ALA A 49 13.09 -36.02 21.62
CA ALA A 49 12.77 -36.02 23.04
C ALA A 49 11.24 -35.97 23.26
N PRO A 50 10.71 -36.45 24.41
CA PRO A 50 9.26 -36.55 24.64
C PRO A 50 8.49 -35.25 24.31
N ASN A 51 8.95 -34.10 24.79
CA ASN A 51 8.33 -32.80 24.53
C ASN A 51 8.41 -32.32 23.07
N LYS A 52 9.32 -32.88 22.25
CA LYS A 52 9.42 -32.56 20.82
C LYS A 52 8.55 -33.48 19.96
N ARG A 53 8.19 -34.66 20.47
CA ARG A 53 7.22 -35.56 19.82
C ARG A 53 5.77 -35.08 19.97
N GLU A 54 5.52 -34.19 20.91
CA GLU A 54 4.20 -33.55 21.14
C GLU A 54 3.89 -32.45 20.11
N ILE A 55 4.86 -32.03 19.29
CA ILE A 55 4.65 -31.01 18.26
C ILE A 55 3.89 -31.63 17.09
N GLU A 56 2.80 -31.00 16.68
CA GLU A 56 2.00 -31.40 15.53
C GLU A 56 2.11 -30.40 14.36
N VAL A 57 1.72 -30.86 13.17
CA VAL A 57 1.59 -29.97 12.01
C VAL A 57 0.43 -29.00 12.26
N GLY A 58 0.70 -27.69 12.14
CA GLY A 58 -0.23 -26.61 12.48
C GLY A 58 0.12 -25.91 13.79
N ASP A 59 1.00 -26.49 14.61
CA ASP A 59 1.41 -25.88 15.88
C ASP A 59 2.27 -24.63 15.69
N THR A 60 2.21 -23.77 16.70
CA THR A 60 3.06 -22.59 16.79
C THR A 60 4.39 -22.97 17.44
N VAL A 61 5.49 -22.63 16.78
CA VAL A 61 6.82 -22.68 17.39
C VAL A 61 7.35 -21.27 17.56
N VAL A 62 7.63 -20.88 18.81
CA VAL A 62 8.29 -19.62 19.13
C VAL A 62 9.78 -19.87 19.30
N PHE A 63 10.57 -19.30 18.39
CA PHE A 63 12.01 -19.27 18.49
C PHE A 63 12.48 -18.09 19.31
N HIS A 64 13.36 -18.37 20.27
CA HIS A 64 13.99 -17.39 21.16
C HIS A 64 15.46 -17.27 20.80
N ASP A 65 15.92 -16.06 20.51
CA ASP A 65 17.34 -15.77 20.37
C ASP A 65 18.01 -15.84 21.74
N ARG A 66 18.92 -16.79 21.93
CA ARG A 66 19.68 -16.94 23.19
C ARG A 66 20.49 -15.71 23.55
N ASP A 67 20.91 -14.92 22.57
CA ASP A 67 21.84 -13.82 22.78
C ASP A 67 21.10 -12.50 23.10
N THR A 68 19.90 -12.31 22.57
CA THR A 68 19.19 -11.02 22.61
C THR A 68 17.80 -11.06 23.24
N GLY A 69 17.23 -12.26 23.46
CA GLY A 69 15.85 -12.41 23.95
C GLY A 69 14.78 -12.04 22.94
N ARG A 70 15.14 -11.84 21.67
CA ARG A 70 14.20 -11.62 20.58
C ARG A 70 13.43 -12.91 20.29
N GLU A 71 12.17 -12.74 19.89
CA GLU A 71 11.29 -13.86 19.57
C GLU A 71 10.73 -13.75 18.16
N LEU A 72 10.53 -14.91 17.54
CA LEU A 72 9.82 -15.04 16.27
C LEU A 72 9.04 -16.35 16.28
N ASP A 73 7.76 -16.26 15.96
CA ASP A 73 6.83 -17.39 15.90
C ASP A 73 6.58 -17.84 14.46
N VAL A 74 6.51 -19.16 14.26
CA VAL A 74 6.24 -19.80 12.97
C VAL A 74 5.24 -20.94 13.11
N ILE A 75 4.59 -21.29 12.01
CA ILE A 75 3.74 -22.49 11.93
C ILE A 75 4.57 -23.64 11.37
N VAL A 76 4.56 -24.77 12.08
CA VAL A 76 5.12 -26.02 11.56
C VAL A 76 4.16 -26.59 10.51
N HIS A 77 4.63 -26.76 9.27
CA HIS A 77 3.81 -27.33 8.19
C HIS A 77 4.21 -28.76 7.81
N ARG A 78 5.40 -29.22 8.23
CA ARG A 78 5.82 -30.62 8.06
C ARG A 78 6.72 -31.05 9.20
N ILE A 79 6.52 -32.29 9.65
CA ILE A 79 7.39 -32.96 10.62
C ILE A 79 7.85 -34.28 9.98
N THR A 80 9.16 -34.52 9.95
CA THR A 80 9.72 -35.76 9.40
C THR A 80 10.67 -36.41 10.42
N PRO A 81 10.35 -37.61 10.93
CA PRO A 81 11.23 -38.34 11.83
C PRO A 81 12.30 -39.12 11.06
N TYR A 82 13.50 -39.18 11.62
CA TYR A 82 14.62 -39.99 11.13
C TYR A 82 15.30 -40.74 12.28
N SER A 83 15.96 -41.85 11.97
CA SER A 83 16.70 -42.68 12.92
C SER A 83 18.04 -42.07 13.36
N SER A 84 18.63 -41.18 12.55
CA SER A 84 19.93 -40.56 12.81
C SER A 84 20.05 -39.21 12.11
N PHE A 85 21.02 -38.38 12.53
CA PHE A 85 21.33 -37.14 11.81
C PHE A 85 21.84 -37.42 10.38
N GLU A 86 22.51 -38.54 10.16
CA GLU A 86 22.98 -38.90 8.82
C GLU A 86 21.83 -39.18 7.86
N ASP A 87 20.79 -39.89 8.31
CA ASP A 87 19.60 -40.16 7.50
C ASP A 87 18.83 -38.89 7.18
N LEU A 88 18.72 -37.98 8.17
CA LEU A 88 18.14 -36.66 8.00
C LEU A 88 18.91 -35.83 6.96
N LEU A 89 20.23 -35.73 7.09
CA LEU A 89 21.05 -34.90 6.18
C LEU A 89 21.20 -35.48 4.77
N ARG A 90 20.95 -36.79 4.58
CA ARG A 90 20.82 -37.40 3.24
C ARG A 90 19.51 -37.03 2.55
N SER A 91 18.48 -36.66 3.32
CA SER A 91 17.11 -36.49 2.82
C SER A 91 16.66 -35.02 2.77
N GLU A 92 17.12 -34.19 3.71
CA GLU A 92 16.77 -32.78 3.82
C GLU A 92 17.78 -31.88 3.10
N ASP A 93 17.31 -30.72 2.64
CA ASP A 93 18.18 -29.67 2.12
C ASP A 93 18.96 -29.01 3.27
N THR A 94 20.27 -29.29 3.33
CA THR A 94 21.16 -28.76 4.36
C THR A 94 21.22 -27.23 4.36
N ALA A 95 21.01 -26.58 3.22
CA ALA A 95 21.00 -25.13 3.11
C ALA A 95 19.78 -24.50 3.82
N ARG A 96 18.71 -25.27 4.06
CA ARG A 96 17.53 -24.85 4.85
C ARG A 96 17.67 -25.10 6.34
N ILE A 97 18.65 -25.92 6.75
CA ILE A 97 18.94 -26.26 8.15
C ILE A 97 20.00 -25.32 8.73
N ASP A 98 21.11 -25.12 8.02
CA ASP A 98 22.23 -24.25 8.41
C ASP A 98 22.68 -23.39 7.23
N PRO A 99 21.89 -22.36 6.85
CA PRO A 99 22.24 -21.52 5.73
C PRO A 99 23.54 -20.76 6.04
N GLY A 100 24.57 -20.91 5.21
CA GLY A 100 25.86 -20.24 5.42
C GLY A 100 26.81 -20.94 6.41
N GLY A 101 26.46 -22.14 6.89
CA GLY A 101 27.41 -23.03 7.54
C GLY A 101 28.47 -23.56 6.57
N PRO A 102 29.69 -23.85 7.05
CA PRO A 102 30.73 -24.45 6.22
C PRO A 102 30.31 -25.85 5.71
N PRO A 103 30.60 -26.18 4.43
CA PRO A 103 30.26 -27.49 3.87
C PRO A 103 30.87 -28.64 4.68
N GLY A 104 30.07 -29.68 4.94
CA GLY A 104 30.54 -30.89 5.63
C GLY A 104 30.60 -30.80 7.16
N GLU A 105 30.47 -29.62 7.76
CA GLU A 105 30.51 -29.47 9.23
C GLU A 105 29.15 -29.64 9.90
N LEU A 106 28.04 -29.56 9.16
CA LEU A 106 26.69 -29.59 9.74
C LEU A 106 26.44 -30.84 10.62
N LEU A 107 26.89 -32.03 10.19
CA LEU A 107 26.76 -33.25 10.98
C LEU A 107 27.53 -33.16 12.30
N ALA A 108 28.77 -32.67 12.25
CA ALA A 108 29.60 -32.47 13.43
C ALA A 108 29.00 -31.41 14.37
N ASN A 109 28.47 -30.33 13.82
CA ASN A 109 27.78 -29.28 14.58
C ASN A 109 26.52 -29.81 15.28
N LEU A 110 25.70 -30.61 14.60
CA LEU A 110 24.53 -31.25 15.20
C LEU A 110 24.93 -32.21 16.34
N ARG A 111 25.93 -33.08 16.12
CA ARG A 111 26.43 -34.00 17.17
C ARG A 111 27.16 -33.30 18.31
N GLY A 112 27.69 -32.10 18.07
CA GLY A 112 28.24 -31.22 19.12
C GLY A 112 27.16 -30.59 20.00
N ILE A 113 25.93 -30.43 19.48
CA ILE A 113 24.76 -29.96 20.24
C ILE A 113 24.04 -31.13 20.91
N TYR A 114 23.96 -32.27 20.23
CA TYR A 114 23.21 -33.47 20.62
C TYR A 114 24.12 -34.70 20.66
N PRO A 115 24.57 -35.15 21.84
CA PRO A 115 25.41 -36.33 21.98
C PRO A 115 24.70 -37.65 21.53
N PRO A 116 25.44 -38.77 21.36
CA PRO A 116 24.89 -40.00 20.78
C PRO A 116 23.69 -40.62 21.51
N ASP A 117 23.62 -40.47 22.84
CA ASP A 117 22.49 -40.92 23.65
C ASP A 117 21.22 -40.10 23.39
N GLU A 118 21.36 -38.81 23.08
CA GLU A 118 20.24 -37.97 22.64
C GLU A 118 19.85 -38.27 21.18
N GLU A 119 20.82 -38.49 20.28
CA GLU A 119 20.57 -38.92 18.89
C GLU A 119 19.81 -40.27 18.85
N ALA A 120 20.09 -41.18 19.80
CA ALA A 120 19.43 -42.47 19.92
C ALA A 120 17.91 -42.39 20.21
N LEU A 121 17.40 -41.23 20.64
CA LEU A 121 15.96 -40.98 20.75
C LEU A 121 15.28 -40.84 19.38
N GLY A 122 16.06 -40.74 18.30
CA GLY A 122 15.64 -40.33 16.97
C GLY A 122 15.77 -38.83 16.77
N VAL A 123 15.61 -38.36 15.53
CA VAL A 123 15.71 -36.94 15.18
C VAL A 123 14.48 -36.49 14.39
N LEU A 124 14.09 -35.24 14.54
CA LEU A 124 12.96 -34.61 13.87
C LEU A 124 13.45 -33.45 13.02
N ALA A 125 13.01 -33.41 11.78
CA ALA A 125 13.06 -32.22 10.93
C ALA A 125 11.69 -31.53 10.99
N LEU A 126 11.64 -30.34 11.58
CA LEU A 126 10.47 -29.48 11.65
C LEU A 126 10.57 -28.45 10.54
N ALA A 127 9.83 -28.64 9.44
CA ALA A 127 9.78 -27.66 8.38
C ALA A 127 8.70 -26.61 8.66
N PHE A 128 9.07 -25.36 8.46
CA PHE A 128 8.22 -24.20 8.63
C PHE A 128 8.46 -23.21 7.48
N ASP A 129 7.67 -22.14 7.44
CA ASP A 129 7.93 -20.98 6.59
C ASP A 129 7.89 -19.72 7.45
N HIS A 130 8.04 -18.55 6.83
CA HIS A 130 8.08 -17.26 7.55
C HIS A 130 6.68 -16.69 7.81
N ARG A 131 5.61 -17.51 7.76
CA ARG A 131 4.28 -17.05 8.16
C ARG A 131 4.25 -16.85 9.67
N PRO A 132 3.77 -15.68 10.15
CA PRO A 132 3.53 -15.48 11.57
C PRO A 132 2.45 -16.47 12.03
N ALA A 133 2.70 -17.13 13.16
CA ALA A 133 1.76 -18.08 13.74
C ALA A 133 0.71 -17.39 14.60
N ARG A 134 1.12 -16.35 15.32
CA ARG A 134 0.28 -15.57 16.21
C ARG A 134 -0.47 -14.53 15.37
N PRO A 135 -1.82 -14.51 15.41
CA PRO A 135 -2.56 -13.46 14.74
C PRO A 135 -2.18 -12.10 15.33
N GLY A 136 -2.15 -11.08 14.48
CA GLY A 136 -2.04 -9.70 14.93
C GLY A 136 -3.20 -9.34 15.86
N ARG A 137 -2.99 -8.33 16.71
CA ARG A 137 -4.10 -7.78 17.51
C ARG A 137 -5.15 -7.20 16.55
N PRO A 138 -6.44 -7.48 16.77
CA PRO A 138 -7.49 -6.85 15.97
C PRO A 138 -7.45 -5.33 16.17
N MET A 139 -7.89 -4.58 15.16
CA MET A 139 -8.10 -3.15 15.31
C MET A 139 -9.08 -2.89 16.47
N PRO A 140 -8.84 -1.88 17.32
CA PRO A 140 -9.67 -1.61 18.48
C PRO A 140 -11.03 -0.97 18.12
N MET A 141 -11.37 -0.88 16.83
CA MET A 141 -12.57 -0.27 16.28
C MET A 141 -12.89 -0.91 14.91
N THR A 142 -14.12 -0.71 14.43
CA THR A 142 -14.54 -1.12 13.10
C THR A 142 -13.87 -0.30 12.00
N ALA A 143 -13.91 -0.80 10.76
CA ALA A 143 -13.37 -0.06 9.61
C ALA A 143 -14.09 1.28 9.38
N GLU A 144 -15.41 1.33 9.61
CA GLU A 144 -16.21 2.55 9.48
C GLU A 144 -15.83 3.58 10.56
N GLU A 145 -15.71 3.16 11.82
CA GLU A 145 -15.24 4.03 12.90
C GLU A 145 -13.83 4.55 12.62
N TYR A 146 -12.91 3.69 12.16
CA TYR A 146 -11.56 4.11 11.79
C TYR A 146 -11.55 5.15 10.67
N ALA A 147 -12.39 4.97 9.64
CA ALA A 147 -12.53 5.92 8.54
C ALA A 147 -12.99 7.32 9.02
N GLN A 148 -13.72 7.40 10.13
CA GLN A 148 -14.11 8.68 10.75
C GLN A 148 -12.97 9.33 11.55
N THR A 149 -11.93 8.58 11.92
CA THR A 149 -10.77 9.12 12.69
C THR A 149 -9.67 9.71 11.80
N VAL A 150 -9.64 9.34 10.52
CA VAL A 150 -8.59 9.77 9.59
C VAL A 150 -9.01 11.05 8.85
N PRO A 151 -8.05 11.92 8.45
CA PRO A 151 -8.38 13.13 7.70
C PRO A 151 -9.08 12.84 6.38
N HIS A 152 -10.25 13.44 6.17
CA HIS A 152 -10.99 13.32 4.92
C HIS A 152 -10.43 14.27 3.84
N HIS A 153 -10.41 13.76 2.61
CA HIS A 153 -9.97 14.49 1.43
C HIS A 153 -11.05 14.38 0.35
N THR A 154 -11.24 15.43 -0.42
CA THR A 154 -12.06 15.38 -1.65
C THR A 154 -11.16 15.11 -2.85
N VAL A 155 -11.69 14.45 -3.87
CA VAL A 155 -10.96 14.13 -5.09
C VAL A 155 -11.68 14.72 -6.29
N TYR A 156 -10.93 15.18 -7.29
CA TYR A 156 -11.47 15.68 -8.56
C TYR A 156 -10.64 15.24 -9.76
N GLY A 157 -11.28 15.16 -10.91
CA GLY A 157 -10.68 14.81 -12.19
C GLY A 157 -10.86 15.91 -13.22
N CYS A 158 -9.84 16.20 -14.03
CA CYS A 158 -9.93 17.15 -15.14
C CYS A 158 -9.27 16.64 -16.42
N LEU A 159 -9.76 17.13 -17.56
CA LEU A 159 -9.10 16.93 -18.86
C LEU A 159 -8.42 18.20 -19.33
N TYR A 160 -7.11 18.11 -19.56
CA TYR A 160 -6.35 19.16 -20.22
C TYR A 160 -6.46 19.03 -21.74
N ILE A 161 -7.33 19.85 -22.34
CA ILE A 161 -7.62 19.81 -23.77
C ILE A 161 -6.95 21.01 -24.47
N ARG A 162 -6.45 20.76 -25.68
CA ARG A 162 -5.83 21.79 -26.54
C ARG A 162 -6.53 21.86 -27.89
N ASP A 163 -6.28 22.92 -28.65
CA ASP A 163 -6.64 22.95 -30.07
C ASP A 163 -5.56 22.31 -30.95
N ALA A 164 -5.78 22.35 -32.27
CA ALA A 164 -4.82 21.86 -33.27
C ALA A 164 -3.43 22.56 -33.19
N HIS A 165 -3.37 23.76 -32.62
CA HIS A 165 -2.16 24.57 -32.46
C HIS A 165 -1.52 24.45 -31.06
N ASP A 166 -1.88 23.42 -30.28
CA ASP A 166 -1.40 23.21 -28.90
C ASP A 166 -1.79 24.32 -27.89
N ARG A 167 -2.82 25.11 -28.20
CA ARG A 167 -3.29 26.16 -27.30
C ARG A 167 -4.29 25.59 -26.29
N PRO A 168 -4.11 25.83 -24.98
CA PRO A 168 -5.06 25.39 -23.95
C PRO A 168 -6.48 25.91 -24.20
N ILE A 169 -7.45 25.02 -24.06
CA ILE A 169 -8.87 25.37 -23.96
C ILE A 169 -9.21 25.55 -22.48
N GLN A 170 -9.97 26.59 -22.16
CA GLN A 170 -10.49 26.80 -20.81
C GLN A 170 -11.97 27.18 -20.85
N LEU A 171 -12.69 26.77 -19.82
CA LEU A 171 -14.09 27.09 -19.56
C LEU A 171 -14.16 28.12 -18.42
N ARG A 172 -15.03 29.11 -18.55
CA ARG A 172 -15.24 30.14 -17.52
C ARG A 172 -16.43 29.77 -16.66
N SER A 173 -16.20 29.53 -15.37
CA SER A 173 -17.26 29.23 -14.42
C SER A 173 -18.24 30.40 -14.27
N VAL A 174 -19.53 30.10 -14.06
CA VAL A 174 -20.54 31.09 -13.62
C VAL A 174 -20.47 31.36 -12.12
N TYR A 175 -19.79 30.51 -11.35
CA TYR A 175 -19.69 30.60 -9.90
C TYR A 175 -18.50 31.45 -9.43
N GLY A 176 -18.59 31.95 -8.19
CA GLY A 176 -17.50 32.63 -7.50
C GLY A 176 -16.93 33.83 -8.28
N SER A 177 -15.60 33.94 -8.33
CA SER A 177 -14.90 34.96 -9.13
C SER A 177 -14.82 34.62 -10.62
N ARG A 178 -15.65 33.69 -11.10
CA ARG A 178 -15.79 33.31 -12.52
C ARG A 178 -14.47 32.90 -13.16
N LEU A 179 -13.77 31.98 -12.47
CA LEU A 179 -12.43 31.53 -12.85
C LEU A 179 -12.45 30.74 -14.17
N TRP A 180 -11.33 30.80 -14.89
CA TRP A 180 -11.05 29.91 -16.02
C TRP A 180 -10.49 28.58 -15.53
N GLN A 181 -11.03 27.47 -16.04
CA GLN A 181 -10.69 26.12 -15.60
C GLN A 181 -10.80 25.10 -16.74
N PHE A 182 -10.15 23.96 -16.55
CA PHE A 182 -10.32 22.80 -17.40
C PHE A 182 -11.72 22.21 -17.22
N PRO A 183 -12.25 21.48 -18.20
CA PRO A 183 -13.39 20.62 -17.94
C PRO A 183 -13.04 19.57 -16.88
N GLY A 184 -13.93 19.38 -15.92
CA GLY A 184 -13.73 18.49 -14.79
C GLY A 184 -14.36 18.95 -13.47
N GLY A 185 -14.61 17.97 -12.61
CA GLY A 185 -15.35 18.14 -11.36
C GLY A 185 -14.97 17.11 -10.31
N ASN A 186 -15.74 17.06 -9.22
CA ASN A 186 -15.46 16.16 -8.11
C ASN A 186 -15.92 14.74 -8.41
N LEU A 187 -15.35 13.77 -7.69
CA LEU A 187 -15.94 12.44 -7.62
C LEU A 187 -17.30 12.56 -6.92
N ASP A 188 -18.35 12.17 -7.63
CA ASP A 188 -19.73 12.23 -7.14
C ASP A 188 -20.34 10.83 -6.93
N ALA A 189 -19.70 9.78 -7.45
CA ALA A 189 -20.12 8.39 -7.29
C ALA A 189 -19.02 7.54 -6.59
N PRO A 190 -19.40 6.57 -5.73
CA PRO A 190 -18.43 5.76 -4.97
C PRO A 190 -17.53 4.85 -5.83
N ASP A 191 -18.01 4.46 -7.01
CA ASP A 191 -17.37 3.56 -7.95
C ASP A 191 -16.68 4.28 -9.11
N GLU A 192 -16.68 5.61 -9.10
CA GLU A 192 -16.03 6.43 -10.11
C GLU A 192 -14.57 6.72 -9.74
N ASP A 193 -13.66 6.47 -10.69
CA ASP A 193 -12.28 6.92 -10.58
C ASP A 193 -12.09 8.35 -11.15
N PRO A 194 -10.98 9.04 -10.85
CA PRO A 194 -10.78 10.41 -11.33
C PRO A 194 -10.75 10.59 -12.85
N LEU A 195 -10.39 9.56 -13.62
CA LEU A 195 -10.44 9.63 -15.08
C LEU A 195 -11.88 9.54 -15.57
N GLN A 196 -12.67 8.62 -15.01
CA GLN A 196 -14.10 8.51 -15.29
C GLN A 196 -14.84 9.80 -14.94
N THR A 197 -14.54 10.41 -13.79
CA THR A 197 -15.02 11.75 -13.42
C THR A 197 -14.69 12.77 -14.50
N ALA A 198 -13.42 12.86 -14.90
CA ALA A 198 -12.99 13.83 -15.91
C ALA A 198 -13.69 13.64 -17.27
N GLN A 199 -13.96 12.38 -17.65
CA GLN A 199 -14.67 12.02 -18.89
C GLN A 199 -16.16 12.37 -18.81
N ARG A 200 -16.82 12.06 -17.69
CA ARG A 200 -18.22 12.42 -17.42
C ARG A 200 -18.39 13.93 -17.49
N GLU A 201 -17.58 14.66 -16.73
CA GLU A 201 -17.62 16.12 -16.65
C GLU A 201 -17.37 16.78 -18.00
N ALA A 202 -16.43 16.26 -18.81
CA ALA A 202 -16.24 16.77 -20.16
C ALA A 202 -17.49 16.62 -21.04
N VAL A 203 -18.27 15.53 -20.88
CA VAL A 203 -19.54 15.36 -21.58
C VAL A 203 -20.60 16.32 -21.03
N GLU A 204 -20.71 16.45 -19.71
CA GLU A 204 -21.70 17.29 -19.03
C GLU A 204 -21.45 18.78 -19.33
N GLU A 205 -20.23 19.27 -19.13
CA GLU A 205 -19.87 20.67 -19.25
C GLU A 205 -19.65 21.14 -20.69
N THR A 206 -19.36 20.24 -21.64
CA THR A 206 -19.02 20.64 -23.03
C THR A 206 -19.81 19.92 -24.13
N GLY A 207 -20.53 18.85 -23.80
CA GLY A 207 -21.21 17.99 -24.76
C GLY A 207 -20.28 17.08 -25.57
N LEU A 208 -18.99 16.99 -25.22
CA LEU A 208 -17.99 16.25 -25.98
C LEU A 208 -17.58 14.95 -25.27
N ALA A 209 -17.84 13.81 -25.91
CA ALA A 209 -17.23 12.54 -25.53
C ALA A 209 -15.83 12.42 -26.17
N LEU A 210 -14.79 12.48 -25.35
CA LEU A 210 -13.41 12.32 -25.78
C LEU A 210 -13.01 10.84 -25.68
N GLY A 211 -12.65 10.22 -26.80
CA GLY A 211 -12.22 8.81 -26.86
C GLY A 211 -10.83 8.60 -26.25
N LEU A 212 -10.74 8.66 -24.92
CA LEU A 212 -9.51 8.57 -24.14
C LEU A 212 -9.46 7.23 -23.41
N ASP A 213 -8.92 6.18 -24.05
CA ASP A 213 -8.87 4.85 -23.43
C ASP A 213 -7.87 4.77 -22.25
N ALA A 214 -6.72 5.46 -22.38
CA ALA A 214 -5.68 5.52 -21.35
C ALA A 214 -4.84 6.81 -21.48
N PRO A 215 -5.40 7.99 -21.16
CA PRO A 215 -4.67 9.24 -21.29
C PRO A 215 -3.51 9.35 -20.29
N LYS A 216 -2.45 10.05 -20.69
CA LYS A 216 -1.31 10.35 -19.80
C LYS A 216 -1.79 11.23 -18.64
N LEU A 217 -1.49 10.83 -17.40
CA LEU A 217 -1.63 11.73 -16.25
C LEU A 217 -0.56 12.83 -16.35
N LEU A 218 -0.97 14.09 -16.29
CA LEU A 218 -0.09 15.25 -16.43
C LEU A 218 0.22 15.90 -15.07
N LEU A 219 -0.77 15.98 -14.17
CA LEU A 219 -0.58 16.62 -12.87
C LEU A 219 -1.37 15.90 -11.79
N THR A 220 -0.70 15.63 -10.68
CA THR A 220 -1.35 15.39 -9.38
C THR A 220 -1.28 16.69 -8.57
N HIS A 221 -2.44 17.25 -8.24
CA HIS A 221 -2.57 18.54 -7.59
C HIS A 221 -3.13 18.38 -6.17
N PHE A 222 -2.34 18.72 -5.16
CA PHE A 222 -2.80 18.77 -3.78
C PHE A 222 -3.14 20.21 -3.36
N MET A 223 -4.34 20.42 -2.87
CA MET A 223 -4.82 21.69 -2.33
C MET A 223 -5.08 21.52 -0.84
N HIS A 224 -4.42 22.33 -0.02
CA HIS A 224 -4.71 22.36 1.41
C HIS A 224 -6.09 22.94 1.69
N ALA A 225 -6.74 22.41 2.73
CA ALA A 225 -7.95 22.98 3.29
C ALA A 225 -7.70 24.44 3.72
N GLY A 226 -8.74 25.25 3.59
CA GLY A 226 -8.72 26.66 3.96
C GLY A 226 -10.09 27.17 4.36
N SER A 227 -10.20 28.48 4.58
CA SER A 227 -11.45 29.11 5.05
C SER A 227 -12.65 28.91 4.12
N ARG A 228 -12.40 28.63 2.84
CA ARG A 228 -13.43 28.40 1.81
C ARG A 228 -13.75 26.92 1.56
N LEU A 229 -12.76 26.04 1.71
CA LEU A 229 -12.89 24.61 1.47
C LEU A 229 -12.38 23.85 2.71
N PRO A 230 -13.26 23.24 3.52
CA PRO A 230 -12.89 22.71 4.83
C PRO A 230 -12.09 21.39 4.75
N LEU A 231 -12.04 20.75 3.58
CA LEU A 231 -11.30 19.53 3.35
C LEU A 231 -10.15 19.78 2.38
N ASN A 232 -9.03 19.07 2.60
CA ASN A 232 -7.97 18.99 1.60
C ASN A 232 -8.55 18.39 0.31
N LYS A 233 -7.96 18.75 -0.83
CA LYS A 233 -8.45 18.31 -2.14
C LYS A 233 -7.31 17.78 -3.02
N ILE A 234 -7.54 16.64 -3.66
CA ILE A 234 -6.59 15.98 -4.55
C ILE A 234 -7.17 16.01 -5.97
N GLY A 235 -6.40 16.53 -6.91
CA GLY A 235 -6.76 16.62 -8.32
C GLY A 235 -5.90 15.75 -9.20
N LEU A 236 -6.52 15.08 -10.16
CA LEU A 236 -5.82 14.37 -11.21
C LEU A 236 -6.19 14.99 -12.55
N ILE A 237 -5.18 15.45 -13.28
CA ILE A 237 -5.36 16.13 -14.57
C ILE A 237 -4.74 15.28 -15.66
N PHE A 238 -5.58 14.81 -16.58
CA PHE A 238 -5.20 13.92 -17.67
C PHE A 238 -5.05 14.69 -18.97
N ASP A 239 -4.20 14.18 -19.88
CA ASP A 239 -4.10 14.72 -21.23
C ASP A 239 -5.38 14.40 -22.02
N GLY A 240 -6.22 15.42 -22.24
CA GLY A 240 -7.44 15.32 -23.03
C GLY A 240 -7.23 15.36 -24.54
N GLY A 241 -5.97 15.48 -24.99
CA GLY A 241 -5.61 15.52 -26.39
C GLY A 241 -5.89 16.86 -27.07
N ARG A 242 -6.11 16.80 -28.39
CA ARG A 242 -6.38 17.98 -29.23
C ARG A 242 -7.75 17.89 -29.88
N LEU A 243 -8.46 19.01 -29.91
CA LEU A 243 -9.69 19.15 -30.68
C LEU A 243 -9.42 19.81 -32.03
N THR A 244 -10.04 19.27 -33.06
CA THR A 244 -10.16 19.91 -34.37
C THR A 244 -11.07 21.13 -34.31
N ALA A 245 -10.97 22.04 -35.29
CA ALA A 245 -11.87 23.18 -35.40
C ALA A 245 -13.36 22.77 -35.46
N GLU A 246 -13.65 21.62 -36.08
CA GLU A 246 -15.01 21.06 -36.12
C GLU A 246 -15.48 20.62 -34.74
N GLN A 247 -14.64 19.92 -33.96
CA GLN A 247 -14.96 19.53 -32.59
C GLN A 247 -15.14 20.75 -31.67
N LEU A 248 -14.31 21.78 -31.81
CA LEU A 248 -14.47 23.05 -31.09
C LEU A 248 -15.83 23.69 -31.38
N GLY A 249 -16.29 23.68 -32.63
CA GLY A 249 -17.61 24.21 -33.01
C GLY A 249 -18.80 23.45 -32.40
N ARG A 250 -18.57 22.22 -31.95
CA ARG A 250 -19.58 21.37 -31.30
C ARG A 250 -19.66 21.57 -29.79
N ILE A 251 -18.74 22.31 -29.16
CA ILE A 251 -18.82 22.61 -27.73
C ILE A 251 -20.16 23.27 -27.41
N ARG A 252 -20.89 22.70 -26.46
CA ARG A 252 -22.12 23.24 -25.88
C ARG A 252 -21.93 23.25 -24.38
N LEU A 253 -21.79 24.45 -23.83
CA LEU A 253 -21.59 24.61 -22.40
C LEU A 253 -22.88 24.31 -21.65
N ASP A 254 -22.77 23.66 -20.50
CA ASP A 254 -23.83 23.68 -19.51
C ASP A 254 -23.93 25.11 -18.93
N PRO A 255 -25.02 25.86 -19.21
CA PRO A 255 -25.16 27.23 -18.71
C PRO A 255 -25.32 27.31 -17.19
N ALA A 256 -25.60 26.19 -16.49
CA ALA A 256 -25.61 26.15 -15.04
C ALA A 256 -24.19 26.27 -14.45
N GLU A 257 -23.16 25.92 -15.22
CA GLU A 257 -21.79 25.82 -14.72
C GLU A 257 -20.81 26.77 -15.43
N HIS A 258 -20.94 26.95 -16.75
CA HIS A 258 -20.03 27.79 -17.54
C HIS A 258 -20.79 28.62 -18.57
N ASP A 259 -20.32 29.85 -18.80
CA ASP A 259 -20.92 30.75 -19.79
C ASP A 259 -20.00 31.17 -20.92
N MET A 260 -18.75 30.70 -20.90
CA MET A 260 -17.79 30.97 -21.97
C MET A 260 -16.72 29.89 -22.03
N TRP A 261 -16.25 29.57 -23.24
CA TRP A 261 -15.00 28.87 -23.46
C TRP A 261 -14.11 29.71 -24.35
N ALA A 262 -12.80 29.58 -24.18
CA ALA A 262 -11.84 30.28 -25.02
C ALA A 262 -10.58 29.44 -25.23
N VAL A 263 -9.82 29.82 -26.26
CA VAL A 263 -8.56 29.19 -26.66
C VAL A 263 -7.53 30.28 -26.84
N HIS A 264 -6.50 30.25 -26.01
CA HIS A 264 -5.42 31.22 -26.04
C HIS A 264 -4.06 30.55 -25.84
N ASP A 265 -2.99 31.26 -26.20
CA ASP A 265 -1.64 30.84 -25.82
C ASP A 265 -1.39 31.06 -24.30
N LEU A 266 -0.27 30.54 -23.80
CA LEU A 266 0.07 30.65 -22.38
C LEU A 266 0.25 32.11 -21.93
N ALA A 267 0.84 32.98 -22.76
CA ALA A 267 1.07 34.37 -22.40
C ALA A 267 -0.26 35.10 -22.15
N THR A 268 -1.23 34.90 -23.03
CA THR A 268 -2.57 35.47 -22.87
C THR A 268 -3.29 34.85 -21.66
N TRP A 269 -3.16 33.54 -21.42
CA TRP A 269 -3.74 32.92 -20.23
C TRP A 269 -3.15 33.46 -18.92
N GLN A 270 -1.86 33.81 -18.91
CA GLN A 270 -1.21 34.44 -17.77
C GLN A 270 -1.84 35.80 -17.42
N GLU A 271 -2.28 36.55 -18.43
CA GLU A 271 -2.96 37.84 -18.25
C GLU A 271 -4.41 37.68 -17.80
N LEU A 272 -5.11 36.64 -18.28
CA LEU A 272 -6.53 36.42 -18.01
C LEU A 272 -6.81 35.68 -16.69
N MET A 273 -5.85 34.92 -16.16
CA MET A 273 -6.03 34.07 -14.99
C MET A 273 -5.48 34.70 -13.72
N ALA A 274 -6.12 34.38 -12.60
CA ALA A 274 -5.50 34.61 -11.29
C ALA A 274 -4.19 33.79 -11.18
N PRO A 275 -3.17 34.28 -10.45
CA PRO A 275 -1.84 33.66 -10.41
C PRO A 275 -1.84 32.16 -10.07
N LEU A 276 -2.68 31.71 -9.12
CA LEU A 276 -2.77 30.30 -8.75
C LEU A 276 -3.38 29.42 -9.85
N ALA A 277 -4.41 29.93 -10.54
CA ALA A 277 -5.01 29.21 -11.67
C ALA A 277 -4.03 29.08 -12.83
N PHE A 278 -3.27 30.15 -13.12
CA PHE A 278 -2.22 30.11 -14.14
C PHE A 278 -1.07 29.18 -13.75
N ALA A 279 -0.61 29.19 -12.49
CA ALA A 279 0.44 28.29 -12.03
C ALA A 279 0.08 26.81 -12.22
N ARG A 280 -1.20 26.45 -12.03
CA ARG A 280 -1.70 25.11 -12.33
C ARG A 280 -1.65 24.81 -13.83
N LEU A 281 -2.09 25.73 -14.69
CA LEU A 281 -2.02 25.58 -16.14
C LEU A 281 -0.57 25.42 -16.64
N ASP A 282 0.33 26.27 -16.16
CA ASP A 282 1.74 26.24 -16.53
C ASP A 282 2.40 24.91 -16.12
N ALA A 283 2.12 24.42 -14.90
CA ALA A 283 2.60 23.12 -14.43
C ALA A 283 2.11 21.95 -15.32
N VAL A 284 0.85 21.98 -15.75
CA VAL A 284 0.31 20.98 -16.70
C VAL A 284 1.01 21.05 -18.05
N GLU A 285 1.26 22.25 -18.57
CA GLU A 285 1.91 22.41 -19.87
C GLU A 285 3.40 22.02 -19.83
N LEU A 286 4.10 22.30 -18.73
CA LEU A 286 5.45 21.81 -18.47
C LEU A 286 5.48 20.27 -18.42
N ALA A 287 4.56 19.65 -17.67
CA ALA A 287 4.46 18.19 -17.56
C ALA A 287 4.13 17.53 -18.91
N ARG A 288 3.29 18.17 -19.72
CA ARG A 288 2.98 17.69 -21.07
C ARG A 288 4.20 17.71 -21.98
N ARG A 289 5.01 18.77 -21.92
CA ARG A 289 6.23 18.93 -22.74
C ARG A 289 7.41 18.07 -22.24
N GLY A 290 7.38 17.64 -20.98
CA GLY A 290 8.38 16.77 -20.36
C GLY A 290 7.97 15.30 -20.22
N ASP A 291 8.81 14.52 -19.53
CA ASP A 291 8.74 13.06 -19.50
C ASP A 291 7.82 12.46 -18.43
N GLY A 292 7.10 13.24 -17.61
CA GLY A 292 6.29 12.64 -16.54
C GLY A 292 5.28 13.56 -15.85
N PRO A 293 4.37 12.96 -15.05
CA PRO A 293 3.41 13.72 -14.25
C PRO A 293 4.13 14.58 -13.22
N THR A 294 3.70 15.84 -13.10
CA THR A 294 4.21 16.76 -12.07
C THR A 294 3.35 16.64 -10.81
N PHE A 295 3.95 16.79 -9.63
CA PHE A 295 3.23 16.98 -8.36
C PHE A 295 3.25 18.47 -8.00
N LEU A 296 2.07 19.05 -7.78
CA LEU A 296 1.93 20.46 -7.40
C LEU A 296 1.15 20.55 -6.09
N THR A 297 1.67 21.34 -5.15
CA THR A 297 0.97 21.68 -3.90
C THR A 297 0.64 23.16 -3.89
N THR A 298 -0.62 23.50 -3.61
CA THR A 298 -1.07 24.88 -3.46
C THR A 298 -1.92 25.03 -2.19
N HIS A 299 -2.16 26.29 -1.80
CA HIS A 299 -3.01 26.65 -0.66
C HIS A 299 -4.18 27.49 -1.18
N THR A 300 -5.40 27.20 -0.68
CA THR A 300 -6.65 27.88 -1.09
C THR A 300 -6.84 29.23 -0.43
#